data_AF-A0A660Y5A9-F1
#
_entry.id   AF-A0A660Y5A9-F1
#
_cell.length_a   1.000
_cell.length_b   1.000
_cell.length_c   1.000
_cell.angle_alpha   90.00
_cell.angle_beta   90.00
_cell.angle_gamma   90.00
#
_symmetry.space_group_name_H-M   'P 1'
#
loop_
_entity.id
_entity.type
_entity.pdbx_description
1 polymer ?
#
loop_
_entity_poly.entity_id
_entity_poly.type
_entity_poly.pdbx_seq_one_letter_code
_entity_poly.pdbx_strand_id
1 'polypeptide(L)'
;METYAYGFPRLGENREFKKITESLWKGEVSEDEFKRVLDKLERDILSTYDEFVDKYPLGEMTKYDKMLDTACMLGMYKVRDLDGYYELCRGKNALELTKWFNTNYHYLVPDFSELNDFSFKQANFEDVKKYKGGIPYMIGPFTFLKLSKGISKGKFRSFLLSLSDVYRNLLNELNEVHIDEPAFCLELSGEEIELIKKAYDNFGTSNCKIYLFTYYDSVDFLKELYDLPIYAIGLDLVNGKENFDRIKKYGFPDDKVLIAGIVNGRNIWRTNIKESIEFLEEVSSHAKNVMISNASPLYHLPITIEGENLD
;
A
#
# COMPACT_ATOMS: atom_id res chain seq x y z
N MET A 1 -12.61 -20.18 -1.73
CA MET A 1 -12.33 -18.82 -1.21
C MET A 1 -11.79 -18.02 -2.37
N GLU A 2 -12.17 -16.75 -2.51
CA GLU A 2 -11.50 -15.84 -3.46
C GLU A 2 -10.05 -15.59 -3.00
N THR A 3 -9.18 -15.28 -3.95
CA THR A 3 -7.76 -15.00 -3.74
C THR A 3 -7.44 -13.55 -4.08
N TYR A 4 -6.50 -12.97 -3.34
CA TYR A 4 -6.03 -11.62 -3.52
C TYR A 4 -4.50 -11.61 -3.51
N ALA A 5 -3.85 -10.85 -4.40
CA ALA A 5 -2.42 -10.59 -4.26
C ALA A 5 -2.07 -9.12 -4.51
N TYR A 6 -0.96 -8.67 -3.91
CA TYR A 6 -0.51 -7.28 -3.99
C TYR A 6 1.00 -7.14 -3.80
N GLY A 7 1.52 -6.01 -4.25
CA GLY A 7 2.89 -5.61 -4.10
C GLY A 7 3.85 -6.39 -4.98
N PHE A 8 3.51 -6.72 -6.23
CA PHE A 8 4.42 -7.49 -7.09
C PHE A 8 5.78 -6.78 -7.27
N PRO A 9 6.92 -7.50 -7.34
CA PRO A 9 8.21 -6.85 -7.56
C PRO A 9 8.29 -6.15 -8.92
N ARG A 10 8.73 -4.89 -8.90
CA ARG A 10 8.64 -3.97 -10.04
C ARG A 10 9.89 -3.91 -10.91
N LEU A 11 10.93 -4.66 -10.55
CA LEU A 11 12.24 -4.55 -11.18
C LEU A 11 12.26 -5.07 -12.62
N GLY A 12 11.36 -6.00 -12.96
CA GLY A 12 11.45 -6.85 -14.15
C GLY A 12 12.53 -7.93 -13.99
N GLU A 13 12.33 -9.08 -14.64
CA GLU A 13 13.19 -10.28 -14.50
C GLU A 13 14.67 -9.99 -14.75
N ASN A 14 14.96 -9.07 -15.67
CA ASN A 14 16.32 -8.68 -16.02
C ASN A 14 16.68 -7.28 -15.50
N ARG A 15 15.98 -6.80 -14.47
CA ARG A 15 16.12 -5.46 -13.87
C ARG A 15 15.90 -4.34 -14.88
N GLU A 16 14.95 -4.51 -15.78
CA GLU A 16 14.54 -3.56 -16.81
C GLU A 16 14.24 -2.19 -16.19
N PHE A 17 13.53 -2.16 -15.05
CA PHE A 17 13.22 -0.92 -14.34
C PHE A 17 14.48 -0.15 -13.94
N LYS A 18 15.47 -0.86 -13.37
CA LYS A 18 16.75 -0.27 -12.99
C LYS A 18 17.49 0.27 -14.21
N LYS A 19 17.62 -0.56 -15.25
CA LYS A 19 18.35 -0.21 -16.47
C LYS A 19 17.76 1.03 -17.14
N ILE A 20 16.44 1.08 -17.31
CA ILE A 20 15.78 2.19 -17.98
C ILE A 20 15.86 3.49 -17.16
N THR A 21 15.75 3.38 -15.82
CA THR A 21 15.91 4.52 -14.92
C THR A 21 17.32 5.09 -14.99
N GLU A 22 18.35 4.24 -14.96
CA GLU A 22 19.76 4.67 -15.06
C GLU A 22 20.07 5.28 -16.44
N SER A 23 19.57 4.70 -17.53
CA SER A 23 19.75 5.25 -18.88
C SER A 23 19.05 6.59 -19.05
N LEU A 24 17.84 6.76 -18.48
CA LEU A 24 17.15 8.05 -18.48
C LEU A 24 18.00 9.12 -17.78
N TRP A 25 18.54 8.81 -16.60
CA TRP A 25 19.39 9.75 -15.86
C TRP A 25 20.71 10.11 -16.56
N LYS A 26 21.18 9.27 -17.49
CA LYS A 26 22.34 9.55 -18.34
C LYS A 26 21.98 10.31 -19.62
N GLY A 27 20.68 10.52 -19.88
CA GLY A 27 20.19 11.10 -21.14
C GLY A 27 20.32 10.16 -22.33
N GLU A 28 20.45 8.86 -22.10
CA GLU A 28 20.60 7.84 -23.16
C GLU A 28 19.25 7.45 -23.79
N VAL A 29 18.14 7.69 -23.09
CA VAL A 29 16.77 7.40 -23.56
C VAL A 29 15.87 8.61 -23.34
N SER A 30 14.80 8.69 -24.12
CA SER A 30 13.76 9.71 -23.96
C SER A 30 12.79 9.40 -22.81
N GLU A 31 12.07 10.41 -22.30
CA GLU A 31 10.98 10.17 -21.34
C GLU A 31 9.90 9.23 -21.89
N ASP A 32 9.59 9.32 -23.18
CA ASP A 32 8.57 8.48 -23.82
C ASP A 32 9.01 7.02 -23.88
N GLU A 33 10.30 6.78 -24.11
CA GLU A 33 10.88 5.44 -24.03
C GLU A 33 10.85 4.90 -22.61
N PHE A 34 11.21 5.71 -21.61
CA PHE A 34 11.09 5.34 -20.21
C PHE A 34 9.64 4.95 -19.84
N LYS A 35 8.66 5.79 -20.16
CA LYS A 35 7.23 5.53 -19.90
C LYS A 35 6.77 4.24 -20.58
N ARG A 36 7.16 4.00 -21.83
CA ARG A 36 6.82 2.78 -22.57
C ARG A 36 7.34 1.50 -21.90
N VAL A 37 8.56 1.55 -21.33
CA VAL A 37 9.13 0.41 -20.60
C VAL A 37 8.39 0.19 -19.28
N LEU A 38 8.06 1.25 -18.54
CA LEU A 38 7.25 1.15 -17.32
C LEU A 38 5.86 0.57 -17.61
N ASP A 39 5.19 1.02 -18.68
CA ASP A 39 3.89 0.49 -19.10
C ASP A 39 3.99 -0.97 -19.50
N LYS A 40 5.11 -1.40 -20.10
CA LYS A 40 5.34 -2.83 -20.39
C LYS A 40 5.48 -3.63 -19.11
N LEU A 41 6.30 -3.16 -18.17
CA LEU A 41 6.47 -3.82 -16.87
C LEU A 41 5.14 -3.92 -16.12
N GLU A 42 4.33 -2.87 -16.13
CA GLU A 42 2.99 -2.92 -15.53
C GLU A 42 2.14 -3.99 -16.20
N ARG A 43 2.07 -4.04 -17.53
CA ARG A 43 1.30 -5.08 -18.25
C ARG A 43 1.77 -6.51 -17.93
N ASP A 44 3.07 -6.73 -17.84
CA ASP A 44 3.63 -8.05 -17.51
C ASP A 44 3.25 -8.47 -16.08
N ILE A 45 3.27 -7.52 -15.13
CA ILE A 45 2.80 -7.73 -13.75
C ILE A 45 1.32 -8.06 -13.72
N LEU A 46 0.48 -7.28 -14.40
CA LEU A 46 -0.96 -7.49 -14.44
C LEU A 46 -1.32 -8.84 -15.08
N SER A 47 -0.62 -9.23 -16.16
CA SER A 47 -0.80 -10.55 -16.77
C SER A 47 -0.50 -11.69 -15.82
N THR A 48 0.52 -11.52 -14.96
CA THR A 48 0.83 -12.51 -13.91
C THR A 48 -0.31 -12.58 -12.90
N TYR A 49 -0.82 -11.44 -12.45
CA TYR A 49 -1.94 -11.45 -11.51
C TYR A 49 -3.20 -12.10 -12.09
N ASP A 50 -3.55 -11.79 -13.34
CA ASP A 50 -4.69 -12.38 -14.06
C ASP A 50 -4.62 -13.92 -14.16
N GLU A 51 -3.41 -14.48 -14.17
CA GLU A 51 -3.21 -15.93 -14.23
C GLU A 51 -3.38 -16.61 -12.87
N PHE A 52 -3.00 -15.95 -11.77
CA PHE A 52 -2.83 -16.63 -10.47
C PHE A 52 -3.82 -16.23 -9.38
N VAL A 53 -4.49 -15.08 -9.47
CA VAL A 53 -5.41 -14.60 -8.41
C VAL A 53 -6.69 -13.96 -8.93
N ASP A 54 -7.74 -13.99 -8.12
CA ASP A 54 -9.05 -13.43 -8.48
C ASP A 54 -9.10 -11.89 -8.39
N LYS A 55 -8.31 -11.31 -7.48
CA LYS A 55 -8.28 -9.86 -7.21
C LYS A 55 -6.86 -9.37 -6.96
N TYR A 56 -6.59 -8.14 -7.40
CA TYR A 56 -5.31 -7.48 -7.22
C TYR A 56 -5.46 -5.98 -7.44
N PRO A 57 -4.56 -5.14 -6.91
CA PRO A 57 -4.62 -3.71 -7.10
C PRO A 57 -3.97 -3.27 -8.43
N LEU A 58 -4.45 -2.14 -8.96
CA LEU A 58 -3.92 -1.49 -10.15
C LEU A 58 -3.13 -0.23 -9.79
N GLY A 59 -2.15 0.15 -10.60
CA GLY A 59 -1.34 1.35 -10.33
C GLY A 59 -0.28 1.13 -9.26
N GLU A 60 0.19 -0.10 -9.07
CA GLU A 60 1.32 -0.39 -8.20
C GLU A 60 2.64 0.09 -8.79
N MET A 61 2.79 0.24 -10.11
CA MET A 61 4.04 0.75 -10.68
C MET A 61 4.34 2.19 -10.21
N THR A 62 5.60 2.48 -9.92
CA THR A 62 6.10 3.79 -9.49
C THR A 62 7.30 4.19 -10.34
N LYS A 63 7.55 5.50 -10.45
CA LYS A 63 8.76 6.02 -11.11
C LYS A 63 9.98 5.96 -10.19
N TYR A 64 9.77 5.86 -8.88
CA TYR A 64 10.83 5.66 -7.89
C TYR A 64 10.30 5.12 -6.56
N ASP A 65 9.37 5.83 -5.92
CA ASP A 65 8.85 5.50 -4.59
C ASP A 65 7.38 5.90 -4.41
N LYS A 66 6.61 5.06 -3.71
CA LYS A 66 5.16 5.26 -3.51
C LYS A 66 4.81 6.35 -2.52
N MET A 67 5.66 6.63 -1.53
CA MET A 67 5.44 7.76 -0.64
C MET A 67 5.65 9.09 -1.38
N LEU A 68 6.67 9.17 -2.27
CA LEU A 68 6.82 10.31 -3.16
C LEU A 68 5.65 10.45 -4.15
N ASP A 69 5.21 9.36 -4.78
CA ASP A 69 4.03 9.38 -5.67
C ASP A 69 2.81 9.94 -4.94
N THR A 70 2.58 9.48 -3.70
CA THR A 70 1.48 9.94 -2.84
C THR A 70 1.64 11.43 -2.50
N ALA A 71 2.86 11.89 -2.16
CA ALA A 71 3.11 13.30 -1.87
C ALA A 71 2.85 14.21 -3.08
N CYS A 72 3.27 13.80 -4.28
CA CYS A 72 2.96 14.50 -5.53
C CYS A 72 1.46 14.51 -5.81
N MET A 73 0.79 13.36 -5.62
CA MET A 73 -0.66 13.23 -5.78
C MET A 73 -1.41 14.20 -4.84
N LEU A 74 -0.91 14.38 -3.63
CA LEU A 74 -1.55 15.24 -2.63
C LEU A 74 -1.20 16.74 -2.77
N GLY A 75 -0.47 17.10 -3.83
CA GLY A 75 -0.07 18.46 -4.14
C GLY A 75 1.01 19.02 -3.22
N MET A 76 1.71 18.15 -2.48
CA MET A 76 2.82 18.54 -1.59
C MET A 76 4.03 19.00 -2.40
N TYR A 77 4.32 18.30 -3.50
CA TYR A 77 5.39 18.65 -4.42
C TYR A 77 4.84 18.89 -5.82
N LYS A 78 5.08 20.08 -6.37
CA LYS A 78 4.65 20.47 -7.72
C LYS A 78 5.69 20.03 -8.75
N VAL A 79 5.61 18.76 -9.15
CA VAL A 79 6.44 18.22 -10.24
C VAL A 79 5.72 18.41 -11.57
N ARG A 80 6.39 19.01 -12.56
CA ARG A 80 5.82 19.30 -13.90
C ARG A 80 6.20 18.25 -14.93
N ASP A 81 7.37 17.65 -14.75
CA ASP A 81 8.02 16.72 -15.66
C ASP A 81 8.80 15.67 -14.84
N LEU A 82 9.46 14.77 -15.55
CA LEU A 82 10.19 13.66 -14.94
C LEU A 82 11.47 14.14 -14.25
N ASP A 83 12.10 15.20 -14.78
CA ASP A 83 13.28 15.82 -14.18
C ASP A 83 12.95 16.38 -12.78
N GLY A 84 11.89 17.17 -12.64
CA GLY A 84 11.46 17.70 -11.35
C GLY A 84 11.06 16.61 -10.34
N TYR A 85 10.52 15.48 -10.81
CA TYR A 85 10.29 14.31 -9.96
C TYR A 85 11.61 13.69 -9.47
N TYR A 86 12.59 13.52 -10.35
CA TYR A 86 13.88 12.94 -9.98
C TYR A 86 14.80 13.87 -9.17
N GLU A 87 14.61 15.20 -9.22
CA GLU A 87 15.27 16.14 -8.30
C GLU A 87 14.94 15.85 -6.84
N LEU A 88 13.74 15.33 -6.56
CA LEU A 88 13.30 14.90 -5.22
C LEU A 88 13.82 13.50 -4.86
N CYS A 89 14.20 12.69 -5.84
CA CYS A 89 14.71 11.34 -5.63
C CYS A 89 16.22 11.31 -5.38
N ARG A 90 16.97 12.24 -6.01
CA ARG A 90 18.43 12.24 -6.02
C ARG A 90 19.02 13.63 -6.25
N GLY A 91 20.25 13.83 -5.79
CA GLY A 91 20.97 15.09 -5.96
C GLY A 91 20.76 16.06 -4.80
N LYS A 92 20.92 17.35 -5.06
CA LYS A 92 20.99 18.39 -4.02
C LYS A 92 19.66 18.59 -3.29
N ASN A 93 18.54 18.43 -3.99
CA ASN A 93 17.18 18.64 -3.47
C ASN A 93 16.48 17.32 -3.10
N ALA A 94 17.25 16.22 -3.01
CA ALA A 94 16.70 14.92 -2.71
C ALA A 94 16.05 14.90 -1.34
N LEU A 95 14.90 14.24 -1.25
CA LEU A 95 14.26 13.94 0.02
C LEU A 95 15.12 12.94 0.80
N GLU A 96 14.92 12.96 2.12
CA GLU A 96 15.56 11.98 2.99
C GLU A 96 15.08 10.58 2.64
N LEU A 97 16.03 9.64 2.56
CA LEU A 97 15.76 8.23 2.32
C LEU A 97 15.91 7.45 3.62
N THR A 98 14.88 6.71 4.04
CA THR A 98 14.92 5.89 5.25
C THR A 98 14.25 4.53 5.05
N LYS A 99 14.44 3.60 5.99
CA LYS A 99 13.88 2.25 5.89
C LYS A 99 12.35 2.28 5.95
N TRP A 100 11.72 1.53 5.05
CA TRP A 100 10.30 1.24 5.11
C TRP A 100 10.05 0.16 6.18
N PHE A 101 9.64 0.61 7.36
CA PHE A 101 9.43 -0.24 8.54
C PHE A 101 10.66 -1.12 8.84
N ASN A 102 10.43 -2.37 9.23
CA ASN A 102 11.46 -3.37 9.54
C ASN A 102 11.96 -4.12 8.29
N THR A 103 11.95 -3.49 7.11
CA THR A 103 12.32 -4.12 5.82
C THR A 103 13.66 -3.61 5.29
N ASN A 104 14.10 -4.15 4.15
CA ASN A 104 15.27 -3.66 3.40
C ASN A 104 14.90 -2.63 2.32
N TYR A 105 13.61 -2.46 2.03
CA TYR A 105 13.13 -1.39 1.16
C TYR A 105 13.30 -0.04 1.86
N HIS A 106 13.60 1.00 1.08
CA HIS A 106 13.72 2.37 1.58
C HIS A 106 12.75 3.27 0.81
N TYR A 107 12.18 4.26 1.49
CA TYR A 107 11.23 5.22 0.90
C TYR A 107 11.73 6.65 1.08
N LEU A 108 11.19 7.56 0.27
CA LEU A 108 11.49 8.99 0.36
C LEU A 108 10.52 9.63 1.35
N VAL A 109 11.06 10.19 2.43
CA VAL A 109 10.30 10.78 3.54
C VAL A 109 9.71 12.12 3.10
N PRO A 110 8.36 12.27 3.03
CA PRO A 110 7.76 13.57 2.77
C PRO A 110 8.07 14.53 3.93
N ASP A 111 8.49 15.76 3.60
CA ASP A 111 8.95 16.77 4.54
C ASP A 111 7.98 17.96 4.67
N PHE A 112 7.34 18.09 5.83
CA PHE A 112 6.42 19.18 6.16
C PHE A 112 7.10 20.39 6.83
N SER A 113 8.43 20.40 6.97
CA SER A 113 9.15 21.45 7.73
C SER A 113 8.91 22.86 7.19
N GLU A 114 8.70 23.00 5.88
CA GLU A 114 8.40 24.29 5.22
C GLU A 114 6.90 24.48 4.91
N LEU A 115 6.03 23.60 5.43
CA LEU A 115 4.61 23.48 5.07
C LEU A 115 3.65 23.84 6.22
N ASN A 116 3.96 24.90 6.97
CA ASN A 116 3.18 25.31 8.15
C ASN A 116 1.72 25.69 7.85
N ASP A 117 1.47 26.28 6.67
CA ASP A 117 0.15 26.70 6.16
C ASP A 117 -0.27 25.90 4.91
N PHE A 118 0.13 24.63 4.85
CA PHE A 118 -0.20 23.75 3.74
C PHE A 118 -1.63 23.23 3.79
N SER A 119 -2.21 23.01 2.61
CA SER A 119 -3.51 22.37 2.44
C SER A 119 -3.40 21.34 1.32
N PHE A 120 -3.83 20.12 1.62
CA PHE A 120 -3.86 19.03 0.65
C PHE A 120 -4.76 19.37 -0.53
N LYS A 121 -4.38 18.90 -1.72
CA LYS A 121 -5.12 19.11 -2.97
C LYS A 121 -5.19 17.81 -3.75
N GLN A 122 -6.19 17.73 -4.63
CA GLN A 122 -6.23 16.69 -5.65
C GLN A 122 -5.29 17.06 -6.81
N ALA A 123 -4.01 16.74 -6.70
CA ALA A 123 -3.03 16.96 -7.77
C ALA A 123 -2.74 15.63 -8.47
N ASN A 124 -2.71 15.57 -9.80
CA ASN A 124 -2.41 14.33 -10.53
C ASN A 124 -3.31 13.11 -10.18
N PHE A 125 -4.53 13.34 -9.68
CA PHE A 125 -5.46 12.24 -9.34
C PHE A 125 -5.89 11.42 -10.57
N GLU A 126 -5.71 11.94 -11.78
CA GLU A 126 -5.94 11.21 -13.02
C GLU A 126 -5.11 9.92 -13.11
N ASP A 127 -3.92 9.89 -12.47
CA ASP A 127 -3.08 8.68 -12.39
C ASP A 127 -3.74 7.55 -11.60
N VAL A 128 -4.63 7.88 -10.65
CA VAL A 128 -5.44 6.91 -9.90
C VAL A 128 -6.75 6.64 -10.63
N LYS A 129 -7.43 7.70 -11.10
CA LYS A 129 -8.75 7.61 -11.75
C LYS A 129 -8.74 6.82 -13.04
N LYS A 130 -7.62 6.74 -13.75
CA LYS A 130 -7.49 5.85 -14.93
C LYS A 130 -7.74 4.38 -14.59
N TYR A 131 -7.60 3.98 -13.32
CA TYR A 131 -7.87 2.64 -12.82
C TYR A 131 -9.25 2.46 -12.17
N LYS A 132 -10.17 3.43 -12.27
CA LYS A 132 -11.51 3.39 -11.64
C LYS A 132 -12.38 2.17 -12.02
N GLY A 133 -12.03 1.48 -13.10
CA GLY A 133 -12.67 0.24 -13.54
C GLY A 133 -12.18 -1.02 -12.82
N GLY A 134 -11.11 -0.93 -12.02
CA GLY A 134 -10.59 -2.00 -11.18
C GLY A 134 -10.43 -1.53 -9.73
N ILE A 135 -9.36 -1.97 -9.05
CA ILE A 135 -9.06 -1.66 -7.65
C ILE A 135 -7.78 -0.81 -7.59
N PRO A 136 -7.82 0.53 -7.65
CA PRO A 136 -6.62 1.35 -7.60
C PRO A 136 -5.88 1.23 -6.26
N TYR A 137 -4.54 1.22 -6.33
CA TYR A 137 -3.64 1.19 -5.17
C TYR A 137 -3.40 2.58 -4.59
N MET A 138 -3.44 2.72 -3.26
CA MET A 138 -3.05 3.92 -2.54
C MET A 138 -2.36 3.61 -1.20
N ILE A 139 -1.44 4.48 -0.79
CA ILE A 139 -1.00 4.55 0.61
C ILE A 139 -2.11 5.25 1.42
N GLY A 140 -2.42 4.72 2.59
CA GLY A 140 -3.44 5.27 3.48
C GLY A 140 -3.03 6.61 4.12
N PRO A 141 -4.02 7.47 4.43
CA PRO A 141 -3.76 8.81 4.93
C PRO A 141 -3.04 8.83 6.28
N PHE A 142 -3.29 7.85 7.16
CA PHE A 142 -2.62 7.82 8.45
C PHE A 142 -1.15 7.41 8.29
N THR A 143 -0.87 6.34 7.55
CA THR A 143 0.49 5.89 7.23
C THR A 143 1.28 6.98 6.53
N PHE A 144 0.70 7.65 5.53
CA PHE A 144 1.35 8.75 4.83
C PHE A 144 1.84 9.83 5.81
N LEU A 145 0.97 10.29 6.71
CA LEU A 145 1.33 11.33 7.69
C LEU A 145 2.26 10.82 8.78
N LYS A 146 2.02 9.62 9.30
CA LYS A 146 2.82 9.02 10.38
C LYS A 146 4.27 8.79 9.96
N LEU A 147 4.49 8.49 8.68
CA LEU A 147 5.81 8.29 8.08
C LEU A 147 6.39 9.55 7.42
N SER A 148 5.73 10.69 7.56
CA SER A 148 6.27 11.98 7.14
C SER A 148 7.02 12.66 8.29
N LYS A 149 7.91 13.60 7.96
CA LYS A 149 8.65 14.39 8.96
C LYS A 149 8.22 15.85 8.94
N GLY A 150 8.64 16.61 9.96
CA GLY A 150 8.41 18.06 10.02
C GLY A 150 6.99 18.48 10.42
N ILE A 151 6.09 17.54 10.73
CA ILE A 151 4.74 17.85 11.20
C ILE A 151 4.80 18.28 12.67
N SER A 152 4.43 19.52 12.97
CA SER A 152 4.33 19.98 14.36
C SER A 152 3.21 19.23 15.10
N LYS A 153 3.41 18.94 16.40
CA LYS A 153 2.46 18.15 17.22
C LYS A 153 1.02 18.67 17.16
N GLY A 154 0.83 20.00 17.10
CA GLY A 154 -0.49 20.62 17.02
C GLY A 154 -1.18 20.53 15.66
N LYS A 155 -0.45 20.15 14.59
CA LYS A 155 -0.95 20.13 13.21
C LYS A 155 -1.32 18.74 12.71
N PHE A 156 -0.81 17.67 13.32
CA PHE A 156 -1.08 16.29 12.86
C PHE A 156 -2.58 16.00 12.75
N ARG A 157 -3.34 16.38 13.78
CA ARG A 157 -4.81 16.26 13.80
C ARG A 157 -5.46 17.00 12.62
N SER A 158 -5.15 18.28 12.43
CA SER A 158 -5.74 19.06 11.34
C SER A 158 -5.34 18.54 9.97
N PHE A 159 -4.10 18.06 9.81
CA PHE A 159 -3.63 17.50 8.55
C PHE A 159 -4.30 16.18 8.24
N LEU A 160 -4.47 15.27 9.20
CA LEU A 160 -5.14 14.00 8.95
C LEU A 160 -6.61 14.17 8.60
N LEU A 161 -7.32 15.10 9.25
CA LEU A 161 -8.71 15.40 8.89
C LEU A 161 -8.82 16.08 7.52
N SER A 162 -7.93 17.04 7.20
CA SER A 162 -7.90 17.65 5.87
C SER A 162 -7.52 16.65 4.78
N LEU A 163 -6.64 15.70 5.09
CA LEU A 163 -6.24 14.64 4.17
C LEU A 163 -7.40 13.67 3.94
N SER A 164 -8.15 13.32 4.98
CA SER A 164 -9.33 12.46 4.84
C SER A 164 -10.41 13.12 3.97
N ASP A 165 -10.59 14.45 4.02
CA ASP A 165 -11.49 15.14 3.09
C ASP A 165 -11.06 14.98 1.63
N VAL A 166 -9.75 15.05 1.35
CA VAL A 166 -9.20 14.86 0.01
C VAL A 166 -9.37 13.42 -0.46
N TYR A 167 -9.11 12.44 0.40
CA TYR A 167 -9.34 11.02 0.11
C TYR A 167 -10.82 10.74 -0.14
N ARG A 168 -11.74 11.21 0.72
CA ARG A 168 -13.19 11.04 0.54
C ARG A 168 -13.63 11.52 -0.85
N ASN A 169 -13.16 12.68 -1.28
CA ASN A 169 -13.54 13.21 -2.58
C ASN A 169 -13.08 12.31 -3.73
N LEU A 170 -11.92 11.65 -3.62
CA LEU A 170 -11.48 10.65 -4.60
C LEU A 170 -12.28 9.35 -4.50
N LEU A 171 -12.53 8.87 -3.29
CA LEU A 171 -13.34 7.67 -3.06
C LEU A 171 -14.73 7.81 -3.67
N ASN A 172 -15.33 9.00 -3.66
CA ASN A 172 -16.61 9.26 -4.33
C ASN A 172 -16.58 9.07 -5.86
N GLU A 173 -15.39 8.99 -6.47
CA GLU A 173 -15.21 8.77 -7.90
C GLU A 173 -14.77 7.32 -8.23
N LEU A 174 -14.57 6.47 -7.21
CA LEU A 174 -14.10 5.10 -7.34
C LEU A 174 -15.16 4.09 -6.88
N ASN A 175 -15.20 2.92 -7.52
CA ASN A 175 -16.08 1.83 -7.09
C ASN A 175 -15.43 0.98 -5.99
N GLU A 176 -14.15 0.72 -6.13
CA GLU A 176 -13.34 -0.12 -5.24
C GLU A 176 -11.96 0.52 -5.11
N VAL A 177 -11.26 0.26 -4.00
CA VAL A 177 -9.91 0.80 -3.77
C VAL A 177 -9.11 -0.08 -2.80
N HIS A 178 -7.81 -0.17 -3.04
CA HIS A 178 -6.83 -0.78 -2.15
C HIS A 178 -6.12 0.31 -1.36
N ILE A 179 -6.12 0.22 -0.03
CA ILE A 179 -5.46 1.19 0.85
C ILE A 179 -4.50 0.47 1.80
N ASP A 180 -3.22 0.81 1.71
CA ASP A 180 -2.19 0.32 2.62
C ASP A 180 -2.09 1.19 3.87
N GLU A 181 -2.39 0.61 5.04
CA GLU A 181 -2.18 1.23 6.35
C GLU A 181 -1.22 0.42 7.26
N PRO A 182 0.02 0.10 6.84
CA PRO A 182 0.96 -0.64 7.68
C PRO A 182 1.35 0.11 8.97
N ALA A 183 1.13 1.44 9.05
CA ALA A 183 1.36 2.17 10.30
C ALA A 183 0.34 1.81 11.40
N PHE A 184 -0.75 1.11 11.08
CA PHE A 184 -1.69 0.57 12.08
C PHE A 184 -1.07 -0.57 12.92
N CYS A 185 0.03 -1.16 12.44
CA CYS A 185 0.79 -2.18 13.16
C CYS A 185 1.83 -1.58 14.12
N LEU A 186 1.93 -0.25 14.22
CA LEU A 186 2.82 0.40 15.18
C LEU A 186 2.16 0.50 16.56
N GLU A 187 2.96 0.78 17.59
CA GLU A 187 2.43 1.19 18.89
C GLU A 187 1.74 2.56 18.76
N LEU A 188 0.41 2.54 18.71
CA LEU A 188 -0.43 3.73 18.59
C LEU A 188 -1.02 4.12 19.94
N SER A 189 -1.03 5.42 20.21
CA SER A 189 -1.74 5.98 21.36
C SER A 189 -3.26 5.92 21.16
N GLY A 190 -4.02 5.95 22.25
CA GLY A 190 -5.49 6.05 22.19
C GLY A 190 -5.98 7.31 21.45
N GLU A 191 -5.23 8.42 21.51
CA GLU A 191 -5.52 9.63 20.75
C GLU A 191 -5.36 9.42 19.23
N GLU A 192 -4.35 8.67 18.81
CA GLU A 192 -4.14 8.32 17.40
C GLU A 192 -5.23 7.38 16.89
N ILE A 193 -5.60 6.36 17.66
CA ILE A 193 -6.69 5.43 17.31
C ILE A 193 -8.01 6.19 17.15
N GLU A 194 -8.34 7.07 18.10
CA GLU A 194 -9.55 7.92 18.01
C GLU A 194 -9.50 8.90 16.83
N LEU A 195 -8.32 9.35 16.44
CA LEU A 195 -8.15 10.20 15.27
C LEU A 195 -8.28 9.41 13.96
N ILE A 196 -7.76 8.18 13.90
CA ILE A 196 -7.95 7.25 12.77
C ILE A 196 -9.44 7.03 12.55
N LYS A 197 -10.19 6.67 13.60
CA LYS A 197 -11.65 6.49 13.53
C LYS A 197 -12.33 7.71 12.92
N LYS A 198 -12.06 8.90 13.46
CA LYS A 198 -12.63 10.17 12.95
C LYS A 198 -12.26 10.44 11.49
N ALA A 199 -11.05 10.10 11.07
CA ALA A 199 -10.61 10.29 9.69
C ALA A 199 -11.32 9.33 8.74
N TYR A 200 -11.45 8.06 9.12
CA TYR A 200 -12.07 7.01 8.30
C TYR A 200 -13.60 7.06 8.33
N ASP A 201 -14.24 7.53 9.40
CA ASP A 201 -15.69 7.78 9.44
C ASP A 201 -16.13 8.70 8.29
N ASN A 202 -15.25 9.63 7.88
CA ASN A 202 -15.48 10.53 6.74
C ASN A 202 -15.66 9.75 5.43
N PHE A 203 -15.07 8.56 5.30
CA PHE A 203 -15.14 7.72 4.10
C PHE A 203 -16.47 6.98 4.00
N GLY A 204 -17.20 6.77 5.11
CA GLY A 204 -18.49 6.07 5.12
C GLY A 204 -19.61 6.79 4.35
N THR A 205 -19.36 8.01 3.87
CA THR A 205 -20.25 8.74 2.95
C THR A 205 -20.08 8.32 1.48
N SER A 206 -19.00 7.61 1.16
CA SER A 206 -18.73 7.06 -0.17
C SER A 206 -19.34 5.67 -0.32
N ASN A 207 -19.73 5.32 -1.55
CA ASN A 207 -20.13 3.95 -1.91
C ASN A 207 -18.92 3.07 -2.32
N CYS A 208 -17.70 3.59 -2.22
CA CYS A 208 -16.48 2.87 -2.60
C CYS A 208 -16.20 1.71 -1.64
N LYS A 209 -15.95 0.52 -2.18
CA LYS A 209 -15.47 -0.62 -1.38
C LYS A 209 -13.99 -0.45 -1.08
N ILE A 210 -13.68 -0.20 0.19
CA ILE A 210 -12.30 -0.06 0.66
C ILE A 210 -11.76 -1.42 1.12
N TYR A 211 -10.72 -1.90 0.45
CA TYR A 211 -9.89 -3.02 0.86
C TYR A 211 -8.68 -2.45 1.60
N LEU A 212 -8.72 -2.49 2.94
CA LEU A 212 -7.66 -1.92 3.78
C LEU A 212 -6.68 -3.02 4.19
N PHE A 213 -5.39 -2.84 3.90
CA PHE A 213 -4.35 -3.81 4.22
C PHE A 213 -3.43 -3.31 5.33
N THR A 214 -3.14 -4.20 6.28
CA THR A 214 -2.15 -4.01 7.34
C THR A 214 -1.17 -5.18 7.29
N TYR A 215 0.11 -4.90 7.51
CA TYR A 215 1.16 -5.91 7.37
C TYR A 215 2.43 -5.56 8.12
N TYR A 216 3.32 -6.57 8.21
CA TYR A 216 4.59 -6.60 8.96
C TYR A 216 4.49 -6.91 10.45
N ASP A 217 3.33 -6.65 11.07
CA ASP A 217 3.06 -7.01 12.46
C ASP A 217 1.53 -7.10 12.69
N SER A 218 1.15 -7.37 13.93
CA SER A 218 -0.24 -7.41 14.35
C SER A 218 -0.83 -6.02 14.63
N VAL A 219 -2.15 -5.89 14.52
CA VAL A 219 -2.88 -4.65 14.83
C VAL A 219 -3.40 -4.71 16.27
N ASP A 220 -2.88 -3.87 17.15
CA ASP A 220 -3.23 -3.87 18.57
C ASP A 220 -4.71 -3.52 18.84
N PHE A 221 -5.27 -2.62 18.03
CA PHE A 221 -6.63 -2.11 18.10
C PHE A 221 -7.57 -2.80 17.09
N LEU A 222 -7.35 -4.10 16.82
CA LEU A 222 -8.12 -4.83 15.80
C LEU A 222 -9.64 -4.74 16.00
N LYS A 223 -10.10 -4.69 17.26
CA LYS A 223 -11.53 -4.57 17.57
C LYS A 223 -12.09 -3.22 17.10
N GLU A 224 -11.37 -2.13 17.31
CA GLU A 224 -11.75 -0.79 16.87
C GLU A 224 -11.64 -0.64 15.34
N LEU A 225 -10.74 -1.40 14.70
CA LEU A 225 -10.63 -1.46 13.23
C LEU A 225 -11.91 -2.01 12.57
N TYR A 226 -12.63 -2.90 13.27
CA TYR A 226 -13.92 -3.43 12.81
C TYR A 226 -15.02 -2.36 12.70
N ASP A 227 -14.90 -1.25 13.42
CA ASP A 227 -15.91 -0.18 13.38
C ASP A 227 -15.72 0.75 12.17
N LEU A 228 -14.59 0.67 11.46
CA LEU A 228 -14.33 1.54 10.31
C LEU A 228 -15.26 1.20 9.13
N PRO A 229 -15.67 2.21 8.33
CA PRO A 229 -16.53 2.03 7.16
C PRO A 229 -15.73 1.50 5.96
N ILE A 230 -15.15 0.31 6.13
CA ILE A 230 -14.36 -0.41 5.13
C ILE A 230 -15.01 -1.74 4.79
N TYR A 231 -14.80 -2.21 3.55
CA TYR A 231 -15.39 -3.44 3.03
C TYR A 231 -14.61 -4.68 3.45
N ALA A 232 -13.28 -4.61 3.38
CA ALA A 232 -12.41 -5.74 3.68
C ALA A 232 -11.19 -5.32 4.51
N ILE A 233 -10.71 -6.23 5.36
CA ILE A 233 -9.56 -6.05 6.24
C ILE A 233 -8.51 -7.11 5.91
N GLY A 234 -7.39 -6.69 5.34
CA GLY A 234 -6.19 -7.48 5.14
C GLY A 234 -5.31 -7.48 6.38
N LEU A 235 -5.05 -8.68 6.89
CA LEU A 235 -4.22 -8.91 8.07
C LEU A 235 -3.06 -9.83 7.73
N ASP A 236 -1.85 -9.46 8.15
CA ASP A 236 -0.70 -10.36 8.18
C ASP A 236 -0.90 -11.41 9.28
N LEU A 237 -1.13 -12.66 8.89
CA LEU A 237 -1.28 -13.81 9.79
C LEU A 237 -0.01 -14.68 9.83
N VAL A 238 1.09 -14.20 9.23
CA VAL A 238 2.39 -14.89 9.22
C VAL A 238 3.32 -14.27 10.25
N ASN A 239 3.54 -12.96 10.16
CA ASN A 239 4.37 -12.20 11.11
C ASN A 239 3.51 -11.61 12.23
N GLY A 240 2.26 -11.20 11.94
CA GLY A 240 1.33 -10.65 12.93
C GLY A 240 0.47 -11.71 13.62
N LYS A 241 1.09 -12.73 14.23
CA LYS A 241 0.38 -13.92 14.75
C LYS A 241 -0.74 -13.59 15.73
N GLU A 242 -0.57 -12.53 16.52
CA GLU A 242 -1.54 -12.04 17.50
C GLU A 242 -2.84 -11.54 16.85
N ASN A 243 -2.84 -11.23 15.54
CA ASN A 243 -4.07 -10.92 14.80
C ASN A 243 -5.07 -12.07 14.91
N PHE A 244 -4.61 -13.31 14.73
CA PHE A 244 -5.51 -14.46 14.79
C PHE A 244 -5.99 -14.73 16.22
N ASP A 245 -5.15 -14.53 17.23
CA ASP A 245 -5.58 -14.61 18.63
C ASP A 245 -6.64 -13.57 18.97
N ARG A 246 -6.53 -12.35 18.43
CA ARG A 246 -7.55 -11.30 18.56
C ARG A 246 -8.85 -11.67 17.82
N ILE A 247 -8.76 -12.27 16.63
CA ILE A 247 -9.94 -12.79 15.90
C ILE A 247 -10.64 -13.88 16.72
N LYS A 248 -9.89 -14.84 17.29
CA LYS A 248 -10.48 -15.87 18.17
C LYS A 248 -11.17 -15.27 19.40
N LYS A 249 -10.56 -14.23 19.98
CA LYS A 249 -11.07 -13.56 21.19
C LYS A 249 -12.31 -12.70 20.94
N TYR A 250 -12.34 -11.95 19.85
CA TYR A 250 -13.38 -10.94 19.58
C TYR A 250 -14.39 -11.36 18.51
N GLY A 251 -14.11 -12.44 17.76
CA GLY A 251 -14.79 -12.76 16.52
C GLY A 251 -14.30 -11.88 15.36
N PHE A 252 -14.88 -12.10 14.18
CA PHE A 252 -14.75 -11.22 13.02
C PHE A 252 -16.14 -10.78 12.53
N PRO A 253 -16.33 -9.51 12.12
CA PRO A 253 -17.65 -9.02 11.71
C PRO A 253 -18.20 -9.72 10.47
N ASP A 254 -19.49 -10.11 10.52
CA ASP A 254 -20.18 -10.81 9.43
C ASP A 254 -20.42 -9.94 8.18
N ASP A 255 -20.42 -8.62 8.34
CA ASP A 255 -20.60 -7.62 7.28
C ASP A 255 -19.30 -7.26 6.55
N LYS A 256 -18.16 -7.81 7.00
CA LYS A 256 -16.84 -7.55 6.41
C LYS A 256 -16.23 -8.80 5.81
N VAL A 257 -15.22 -8.59 4.97
CA VAL A 257 -14.37 -9.65 4.44
C VAL A 257 -13.02 -9.64 5.15
N LEU A 258 -12.61 -10.77 5.71
CA LEU A 258 -11.25 -11.01 6.16
C LEU A 258 -10.40 -11.38 4.95
N ILE A 259 -9.34 -10.63 4.67
CA ILE A 259 -8.31 -11.03 3.71
C ILE A 259 -7.15 -11.62 4.52
N ALA A 260 -7.11 -12.94 4.57
CA ALA A 260 -6.18 -13.72 5.37
C ALA A 260 -4.82 -13.79 4.68
N GLY A 261 -3.88 -12.96 5.15
CA GLY A 261 -2.51 -12.94 4.69
C GLY A 261 -1.71 -14.12 5.24
N ILE A 262 -1.71 -15.24 4.52
CA ILE A 262 -1.10 -16.51 4.98
C ILE A 262 0.12 -16.94 4.16
N VAL A 263 0.35 -16.33 2.99
CA VAL A 263 1.53 -16.59 2.17
C VAL A 263 2.59 -15.55 2.50
N ASN A 264 3.78 -15.98 2.92
CA ASN A 264 4.84 -15.05 3.34
C ASN A 264 5.37 -14.25 2.15
N GLY A 265 5.24 -12.92 2.20
CA GLY A 265 5.75 -12.00 1.17
C GLY A 265 7.17 -11.49 1.40
N ARG A 266 7.90 -12.02 2.39
CA ARG A 266 9.21 -11.53 2.85
C ARG A 266 10.28 -12.61 2.98
N ASN A 267 9.92 -13.89 2.88
CA ASN A 267 10.87 -14.98 2.82
C ASN A 267 10.69 -15.81 1.54
N ILE A 268 11.75 -16.52 1.16
CA ILE A 268 11.82 -17.31 -0.08
C ILE A 268 11.35 -18.76 0.10
N TRP A 269 10.77 -19.09 1.26
CA TRP A 269 10.46 -20.47 1.60
C TRP A 269 9.10 -20.85 1.03
N ARG A 270 9.04 -22.05 0.43
CA ARG A 270 7.79 -22.61 -0.05
C ARG A 270 6.80 -22.75 1.10
N THR A 271 5.59 -22.24 0.90
CA THR A 271 4.49 -22.40 1.86
C THR A 271 4.11 -23.87 2.03
N ASN A 272 3.92 -24.31 3.28
CA ASN A 272 3.37 -25.62 3.57
C ASN A 272 1.85 -25.61 3.35
N ILE A 273 1.42 -26.05 2.16
CA ILE A 273 0.01 -26.01 1.75
C ILE A 273 -0.90 -26.78 2.71
N LYS A 274 -0.44 -27.89 3.29
CA LYS A 274 -1.26 -28.68 4.21
C LYS A 274 -1.53 -27.89 5.51
N GLU A 275 -0.49 -27.34 6.11
CA GLU A 275 -0.62 -26.49 7.32
C GLU A 275 -1.46 -25.23 7.02
N SER A 276 -1.32 -24.65 5.82
CA SER A 276 -2.14 -23.51 5.41
C SER A 276 -3.62 -23.85 5.28
N ILE A 277 -3.96 -25.05 4.78
CA ILE A 277 -5.36 -25.50 4.71
C ILE A 277 -5.93 -25.69 6.12
N GLU A 278 -5.20 -26.40 6.99
CA GLU A 278 -5.62 -26.62 8.39
C GLU A 278 -5.81 -25.27 9.12
N PHE A 279 -4.91 -24.32 8.91
CA PHE A 279 -5.03 -22.97 9.48
C PHE A 279 -6.22 -22.20 8.91
N LEU A 280 -6.49 -22.29 7.60
CA LEU A 280 -7.64 -21.63 6.98
C LEU A 280 -8.98 -22.21 7.44
N GLU A 281 -9.06 -23.51 7.72
CA GLU A 281 -10.24 -24.13 8.34
C GLU A 281 -10.49 -23.52 9.73
N GLU A 282 -9.44 -23.32 10.54
CA GLU A 282 -9.55 -22.66 11.83
C GLU A 282 -10.00 -21.19 11.68
N VAL A 283 -9.38 -20.43 10.76
CA VAL A 283 -9.79 -19.04 10.45
C VAL A 283 -11.27 -18.97 10.05
N SER A 284 -11.73 -19.89 9.20
CA SER A 284 -13.12 -19.93 8.71
C SER A 284 -14.14 -20.26 9.79
N SER A 285 -13.71 -20.84 10.91
CA SER A 285 -14.59 -21.05 12.07
C SER A 285 -14.86 -19.77 12.87
N HIS A 286 -14.04 -18.73 12.66
CA HIS A 286 -14.14 -17.42 13.34
C HIS A 286 -14.51 -16.26 12.42
N ALA A 287 -14.41 -16.43 11.10
CA ALA A 287 -14.75 -15.42 10.10
C ALA A 287 -15.59 -16.04 8.97
N LYS A 288 -16.75 -15.45 8.69
CA LYS A 288 -17.70 -15.98 7.70
C LYS A 288 -17.27 -15.74 6.25
N ASN A 289 -16.70 -14.56 5.97
CA ASN A 289 -16.26 -14.18 4.62
C ASN A 289 -14.73 -14.08 4.60
N VAL A 290 -14.08 -15.02 3.91
CA VAL A 290 -12.60 -15.12 3.89
C VAL A 290 -12.08 -15.10 2.45
N MET A 291 -11.13 -14.21 2.20
CA MET A 291 -10.24 -14.20 1.04
C MET A 291 -8.84 -14.64 1.48
N ILE A 292 -8.08 -15.26 0.59
CA ILE A 292 -6.69 -15.68 0.85
C ILE A 292 -5.74 -14.67 0.19
N SER A 293 -4.66 -14.27 0.87
CA SER A 293 -3.63 -13.42 0.25
C SER A 293 -2.20 -13.71 0.71
N ASN A 294 -1.24 -13.04 0.07
CA ASN A 294 0.06 -12.79 0.67
C ASN A 294 -0.07 -11.89 1.90
N ALA A 295 0.82 -12.09 2.88
CA ALA A 295 0.78 -11.47 4.20
C ALA A 295 1.40 -10.07 4.25
N SER A 296 2.22 -9.75 3.25
CA SER A 296 2.88 -8.46 3.07
C SER A 296 3.26 -8.32 1.60
N PRO A 297 3.58 -7.10 1.12
CA PRO A 297 3.87 -6.88 -0.29
C PRO A 297 4.96 -7.82 -0.85
N LEU A 298 4.73 -8.42 -2.02
CA LEU A 298 5.66 -9.38 -2.62
C LEU A 298 6.99 -8.77 -3.09
N TYR A 299 7.10 -7.45 -3.18
CA TYR A 299 8.27 -6.74 -3.68
C TYR A 299 9.50 -6.83 -2.76
N HIS A 300 9.37 -7.51 -1.61
CA HIS A 300 10.50 -7.92 -0.79
C HIS A 300 11.17 -9.23 -1.25
N LEU A 301 10.58 -9.92 -2.23
CA LEU A 301 11.09 -11.16 -2.82
C LEU A 301 11.70 -10.92 -4.20
N PRO A 302 12.57 -11.83 -4.67
CA PRO A 302 12.88 -11.96 -6.09
C PRO A 302 11.61 -12.21 -6.92
N ILE A 303 11.66 -11.88 -8.21
CA ILE A 303 10.50 -12.00 -9.12
C ILE A 303 10.11 -13.45 -9.35
N THR A 304 11.09 -14.31 -9.61
CA THR A 304 10.88 -15.72 -9.95
C THR A 304 12.07 -16.54 -9.48
N ILE A 305 11.83 -17.83 -9.28
CA ILE A 305 12.88 -18.86 -9.11
C ILE A 305 13.17 -19.57 -10.44
N GLU A 306 12.43 -19.28 -11.50
CA GLU A 306 12.69 -19.86 -12.81
C GLU A 306 14.08 -19.44 -13.30
N GLY A 307 14.86 -20.42 -13.76
CA GLY A 307 16.26 -20.21 -14.15
C GLY A 307 17.28 -20.29 -13.00
N GLU A 308 16.83 -20.38 -11.74
CA GLU A 308 17.71 -20.65 -10.60
C GLU A 308 18.12 -22.13 -10.59
N ASN A 309 19.43 -22.39 -10.63
CA ASN A 309 20.00 -23.72 -10.46
C ASN A 309 20.65 -23.79 -9.07
N LEU A 310 19.84 -24.08 -8.06
CA LEU A 310 20.26 -24.22 -6.67
C LEU A 310 20.06 -25.69 -6.26
N ASP A 311 21.06 -26.28 -5.60
CA ASP A 311 21.04 -27.66 -5.09
C ASP A 311 20.07 -27.84 -3.91
#